data_AF-A0A562RHL8-F1
#
_entry.id   AF-A0A562RHL8-F1
#
_cell.length_a   1.000
_cell.length_b   1.000
_cell.length_c   1.000
_cell.angle_alpha   90.00
_cell.angle_beta   90.00
_cell.angle_gamma   90.00
#
_symmetry.space_group_name_H-M   'P 1'
#
loop_
_entity.id
_entity.type
_entity.pdbx_description
1 polymer ?
#
loop_
_entity_poly.entity_id
_entity_poly.type
_entity_poly.pdbx_seq_one_letter_code
_entity_poly.pdbx_strand_id
1 'polypeptide(L)'
;MQKTENWRHQATAFLARCRAQMWGRHKERPLEWLFRAGFSVSFAQDHFLGWNFRPMYRNAALWLGPEREGEKYYLPEGLLLPWIQNETLLRLSILDPEGHLHILEGSSTEAITAGEGPCLFITGNDGDAFRLMQESKKGTAIMAAPLLFSTELPDLDAFGRIRLVAPPVPETMQLLEDLRERGRMAELFRIPEKGLVAGLLCGDLSPADITAMIRF
;
A
#
# COMPACT_ATOMS: atom_id res chain seq x y z
N MET A 1 -3.06 0.47 -24.93
CA MET A 1 -1.78 1.12 -24.58
C MET A 1 -1.94 2.58 -24.15
N GLN A 2 -2.72 3.41 -24.87
CA GLN A 2 -2.84 4.86 -24.62
C GLN A 2 -3.51 5.26 -23.29
N LYS A 3 -4.44 4.45 -22.77
CA LYS A 3 -5.16 4.70 -21.50
C LYS A 3 -4.25 4.77 -20.28
N THR A 4 -3.32 3.82 -20.16
CA THR A 4 -2.39 3.74 -19.03
C THR A 4 -1.40 4.90 -19.02
N GLU A 5 -1.03 5.41 -20.20
CA GLU A 5 -0.07 6.51 -20.34
C GLU A 5 -0.67 7.87 -20.00
N ASN A 6 -1.90 8.14 -20.47
CA ASN A 6 -2.64 9.35 -20.08
C ASN A 6 -2.86 9.41 -18.56
N TRP A 7 -3.35 8.31 -17.98
CA TRP A 7 -3.54 8.21 -16.54
C TRP A 7 -2.24 8.48 -15.79
N ARG A 8 -1.15 7.81 -16.18
CA ARG A 8 0.15 7.96 -15.51
C ARG A 8 0.65 9.40 -15.56
N HIS A 9 0.49 10.08 -16.69
CA HIS A 9 0.87 11.48 -16.83
C HIS A 9 0.08 12.37 -15.86
N GLN A 10 -1.25 12.24 -15.84
CA GLN A 10 -2.11 13.03 -14.95
C GLN A 10 -1.87 12.72 -13.47
N ALA A 11 -1.74 11.43 -13.11
CA ALA A 11 -1.49 10.97 -11.74
C ALA A 11 -0.12 11.45 -11.23
N THR A 12 0.91 11.45 -12.08
CA THR A 12 2.24 11.97 -11.72
C THR A 12 2.21 13.47 -11.49
N ALA A 13 1.56 14.24 -12.37
CA ALA A 13 1.39 15.68 -12.20
C ALA A 13 0.57 16.02 -10.93
N PHE A 14 -0.45 15.20 -10.65
CA PHE A 14 -1.25 15.31 -9.44
C PHE A 14 -0.42 15.06 -8.17
N LEU A 15 0.33 13.96 -8.15
CA LEU A 15 1.23 13.60 -7.05
C LEU A 15 2.25 14.71 -6.78
N ALA A 16 2.91 15.21 -7.82
CA ALA A 16 3.90 16.28 -7.71
C ALA A 16 3.30 17.55 -7.09
N ARG A 17 2.09 17.94 -7.50
CA ARG A 17 1.36 19.08 -6.92
C ARG A 17 1.03 18.84 -5.46
N CYS A 18 0.45 17.69 -5.12
CA CYS A 18 0.08 17.34 -3.75
C CYS A 18 1.31 17.26 -2.83
N ARG A 19 2.43 16.74 -3.31
CA ARG A 19 3.71 16.75 -2.60
C ARG A 19 4.19 18.19 -2.37
N ALA A 20 4.21 19.03 -3.39
CA ALA A 20 4.63 20.44 -3.25
C ALA A 20 3.76 21.21 -2.24
N GLN A 21 2.45 20.97 -2.23
CA GLN A 21 1.54 21.60 -1.27
C GLN A 21 1.76 21.09 0.17
N MET A 22 1.91 19.77 0.33
CA MET A 22 2.14 19.14 1.64
C MET A 22 3.38 19.67 2.35
N TRP A 23 4.43 20.02 1.60
CA TRP A 23 5.69 20.52 2.15
C TRP A 23 5.85 22.06 2.06
N GLY A 24 4.78 22.76 1.64
CA GLY A 24 4.77 24.19 1.41
C GLY A 24 4.35 25.04 2.62
N ARG A 25 3.88 26.26 2.35
CA ARG A 25 3.19 27.12 3.33
C ARG A 25 1.81 26.49 3.55
N HIS A 26 1.40 26.22 4.80
CA HIS A 26 0.18 25.46 5.20
C HIS A 26 0.35 23.93 5.36
N LYS A 27 1.54 23.48 5.78
CA LYS A 27 1.84 22.05 6.04
C LYS A 27 1.35 21.51 7.38
N GLU A 28 0.82 22.36 8.26
CA GLU A 28 0.51 22.00 9.66
C GLU A 28 -0.50 20.84 9.73
N ARG A 29 -1.61 20.94 8.99
CA ARG A 29 -2.67 19.92 9.00
C ARG A 29 -2.20 18.56 8.44
N PRO A 30 -1.54 18.48 7.25
CA PRO A 30 -0.98 17.21 6.78
C PRO A 30 0.06 16.61 7.73
N LEU A 31 0.93 17.42 8.34
CA LEU A 31 1.96 16.92 9.25
C LEU A 31 1.36 16.40 10.56
N GLU A 32 0.38 17.11 11.12
CA GLU A 32 -0.37 16.64 12.28
C GLU A 32 -1.08 15.32 11.98
N TRP A 33 -1.70 15.21 10.81
CA TRP A 33 -2.36 13.98 10.40
C TRP A 33 -1.36 12.83 10.24
N LEU A 34 -0.22 13.03 9.56
CA LEU A 34 0.82 12.01 9.42
C LEU A 34 1.26 11.47 10.77
N PHE A 35 1.50 12.38 11.73
CA PHE A 35 1.91 12.01 13.08
C PHE A 35 0.85 11.12 13.76
N ARG A 36 -0.43 11.50 13.68
CA ARG A 36 -1.54 10.70 14.22
C ARG A 36 -1.72 9.36 13.52
N ALA A 37 -1.47 9.32 12.21
CA ALA A 37 -1.59 8.12 11.39
C ALA A 37 -0.39 7.16 11.49
N GLY A 38 0.64 7.54 12.26
CA GLY A 38 1.83 6.71 12.49
C GLY A 38 2.90 6.82 11.40
N PHE A 39 2.83 7.82 10.53
CA PHE A 39 3.84 8.06 9.51
C PHE A 39 4.92 9.04 9.99
N SER A 40 6.17 8.64 9.88
CA SER A 40 7.33 9.49 10.08
C SER A 40 7.52 10.45 8.91
N VAL A 41 8.02 11.64 9.20
CA VAL A 41 8.27 12.68 8.19
C VAL A 41 9.32 12.22 7.17
N SER A 42 10.38 11.54 7.61
CA SER A 42 11.44 11.03 6.73
C SER A 42 10.88 9.99 5.76
N PHE A 43 10.13 9.01 6.26
CA PHE A 43 9.48 8.02 5.41
C PHE A 43 8.57 8.67 4.37
N ALA A 44 7.77 9.66 4.79
CA ALA A 44 6.89 10.38 3.89
C ALA A 44 7.64 11.10 2.76
N GLN A 45 8.81 11.65 3.06
CA GLN A 45 9.68 12.31 2.08
C GLN A 45 10.37 11.32 1.14
N ASP A 46 10.88 10.21 1.67
CA ASP A 46 11.60 9.17 0.94
C ASP A 46 10.68 8.39 -0.02
N HIS A 47 9.40 8.24 0.36
CA HIS A 47 8.39 7.50 -0.42
C HIS A 47 7.44 8.39 -1.20
N PHE A 48 7.80 9.66 -1.40
CA PHE A 48 7.04 10.59 -2.23
C PHE A 48 5.58 10.79 -1.87
N LEU A 49 5.27 10.68 -0.58
CA LEU A 49 3.93 10.97 -0.09
C LEU A 49 3.57 12.44 -0.34
N GLY A 50 2.29 12.65 -0.65
CA GLY A 50 1.70 13.96 -0.88
C GLY A 50 0.34 14.05 -0.20
N TRP A 51 -0.20 15.26 -0.08
CA TRP A 51 -1.53 15.46 0.50
C TRP A 51 -2.44 16.18 -0.49
N ASN A 52 -3.61 15.61 -0.75
CA ASN A 52 -4.68 16.33 -1.43
C ASN A 52 -5.55 17.04 -0.39
N PHE A 53 -5.49 18.37 -0.33
CA PHE A 53 -6.13 19.18 0.71
C PHE A 53 -7.66 19.25 0.63
N ARG A 54 -8.24 18.94 -0.52
CA ARG A 54 -9.69 19.01 -0.71
C ARG A 54 -10.12 18.03 -1.80
N PRO A 55 -11.32 17.44 -1.67
CA PRO A 55 -11.87 16.64 -2.74
C PRO A 55 -12.03 17.49 -4.01
N MET A 56 -11.84 16.89 -5.18
CA MET A 56 -12.02 17.58 -6.45
C MET A 56 -12.54 16.64 -7.53
N TYR A 57 -13.29 17.22 -8.47
CA TYR A 57 -13.68 16.54 -9.71
C TYR A 57 -12.82 17.03 -10.87
N ARG A 58 -12.36 16.09 -11.69
CA ARG A 58 -11.62 16.33 -12.93
C ARG A 58 -12.39 15.81 -14.13
N ASN A 59 -12.01 16.25 -15.31
CA ASN A 59 -12.56 15.68 -16.54
C ASN A 59 -12.02 14.24 -16.67
N ALA A 60 -12.92 13.26 -16.66
CA ALA A 60 -12.54 11.86 -16.73
C ALA A 60 -11.86 11.51 -18.05
N ALA A 61 -12.23 12.15 -19.16
CA ALA A 61 -11.60 11.88 -20.45
C ALA A 61 -10.11 12.21 -20.48
N LEU A 62 -9.69 13.25 -19.75
CA LEU A 62 -8.28 13.62 -19.63
C LEU A 62 -7.45 12.63 -18.80
N TRP A 63 -8.10 11.94 -17.86
CA TRP A 63 -7.45 11.02 -16.92
C TRP A 63 -7.49 9.58 -17.40
N LEU A 64 -8.64 9.14 -17.89
CA LEU A 64 -8.96 7.74 -18.13
C LEU A 64 -9.09 7.40 -19.61
N GLY A 65 -9.20 8.41 -20.48
CA GLY A 65 -9.32 8.24 -21.94
C GLY A 65 -10.63 8.77 -22.50
N PRO A 66 -10.67 9.05 -23.82
CA PRO A 66 -11.79 9.72 -24.49
C PRO A 66 -13.13 8.99 -24.35
N GLU A 67 -13.14 7.69 -24.04
CA GLU A 67 -14.36 6.92 -23.80
C GLU A 67 -15.15 7.37 -22.56
N ARG A 68 -14.53 8.16 -21.67
CA ARG A 68 -15.15 8.73 -20.47
C ARG A 68 -15.55 10.20 -20.67
N GLU A 69 -15.80 10.62 -21.90
CA GLU A 69 -16.25 11.98 -22.21
C GLU A 69 -17.56 12.32 -21.51
N GLY A 70 -17.65 13.53 -20.95
CA GLY A 70 -18.79 13.98 -20.16
C GLY A 70 -18.81 13.49 -18.70
N GLU A 71 -17.96 12.53 -18.33
CA GLU A 71 -17.87 12.03 -16.95
C GLU A 71 -16.94 12.86 -16.06
N LYS A 72 -17.21 12.80 -14.75
CA LYS A 72 -16.37 13.41 -13.71
C LYS A 72 -15.54 12.35 -13.02
N TYR A 73 -14.24 12.62 -12.91
CA TYR A 73 -13.30 11.80 -12.17
C TYR A 73 -13.08 12.37 -10.77
N TYR A 74 -13.47 11.61 -9.75
CA TYR A 74 -13.40 12.05 -8.35
C TYR A 74 -12.02 11.76 -7.75
N LEU A 75 -11.44 12.76 -7.08
CA LEU A 75 -10.19 12.67 -6.34
C LEU A 75 -10.46 13.07 -4.88
N PRO A 76 -10.48 12.12 -3.92
CA PRO A 76 -10.76 12.41 -2.50
C PRO A 76 -9.64 13.24 -1.85
N GLU A 77 -9.99 13.93 -0.75
CA GLU A 77 -9.01 14.49 0.19
C GLU A 77 -8.24 13.35 0.88
N GLY A 78 -6.96 13.58 1.20
CA GLY A 78 -6.20 12.61 1.98
C GLY A 78 -4.73 12.49 1.59
N LEU A 79 -4.08 11.50 2.20
CA LEU A 79 -2.69 11.14 1.96
C LEU A 79 -2.56 10.30 0.69
N LEU A 80 -1.73 10.75 -0.25
CA LEU A 80 -1.37 10.00 -1.44
C LEU A 80 -0.28 8.98 -1.12
N LEU A 81 -0.51 7.73 -1.50
CA LEU A 81 0.37 6.57 -1.36
C LEU A 81 0.79 6.08 -2.75
N PRO A 82 1.94 6.53 -3.29
CA PRO A 82 2.37 6.22 -4.65
C PRO A 82 3.27 4.96 -4.70
N TRP A 83 2.86 3.95 -5.46
CA TRP A 83 3.73 2.84 -5.82
C TRP A 83 4.54 3.19 -7.06
N ILE A 84 5.83 3.48 -6.86
CA ILE A 84 6.78 3.83 -7.91
C ILE A 84 7.82 2.72 -8.03
N GLN A 85 7.98 2.16 -9.23
CA GLN A 85 9.03 1.19 -9.54
C GLN A 85 9.69 1.58 -10.85
N ASN A 86 11.03 1.53 -10.90
CA ASN A 86 11.80 1.91 -12.09
C ASN A 86 11.35 3.27 -12.66
N GLU A 87 11.24 4.27 -11.78
CA GLU A 87 10.79 5.64 -12.10
C GLU A 87 9.37 5.74 -12.69
N THR A 88 8.60 4.65 -12.64
CA THR A 88 7.26 4.57 -13.19
C THR A 88 6.24 4.49 -12.07
N LEU A 89 5.28 5.43 -12.06
CA LEU A 89 4.11 5.35 -11.19
C LEU A 89 3.17 4.22 -11.68
N LEU A 90 3.03 3.19 -10.86
CA LEU A 90 2.21 2.00 -11.15
C LEU A 90 0.81 2.10 -10.55
N ARG A 91 0.73 2.55 -9.30
CA ARG A 91 -0.52 2.72 -8.55
C ARG A 91 -0.45 3.98 -7.72
N LEU A 92 -1.58 4.67 -7.63
CA LEU A 92 -1.76 5.77 -6.70
C LEU A 92 -3.03 5.54 -5.89
N SER A 93 -2.87 5.49 -4.58
CA SER A 93 -3.98 5.34 -3.65
C SER A 93 -4.08 6.55 -2.74
N ILE A 94 -5.28 6.84 -2.24
CA ILE A 94 -5.52 7.94 -1.31
C ILE A 94 -6.12 7.37 -0.03
N LEU A 95 -5.44 7.57 1.09
CA LEU A 95 -5.96 7.28 2.42
C LEU A 95 -6.62 8.56 2.96
N ASP A 96 -7.94 8.55 3.04
CA ASP A 96 -8.72 9.72 3.49
C ASP A 96 -8.62 9.92 5.01
N PRO A 97 -9.02 11.10 5.54
CA PRO A 97 -8.95 11.37 6.97
C PRO A 97 -9.78 10.43 7.84
N GLU A 98 -10.82 9.81 7.29
CA GLU A 98 -11.69 8.83 7.93
C GLU A 98 -11.07 7.43 7.97
N GLY A 99 -9.98 7.20 7.24
CA GLY A 99 -9.24 5.95 7.20
C GLY A 99 -9.61 5.04 6.03
N HIS A 100 -10.46 5.48 5.09
CA HIS A 100 -10.76 4.70 3.90
C HIS A 100 -9.67 4.82 2.85
N LEU A 101 -9.33 3.70 2.23
CA LEU A 101 -8.37 3.65 1.13
C LEU A 101 -9.09 3.66 -0.22
N HIS A 102 -8.71 4.63 -1.06
CA HIS A 102 -9.22 4.81 -2.41
C HIS A 102 -8.11 4.54 -3.43
N ILE A 103 -8.13 3.39 -4.10
CA ILE A 103 -7.24 3.15 -5.25
C ILE A 103 -7.80 3.96 -6.43
N LEU A 104 -7.00 4.88 -6.97
CA LEU A 104 -7.44 5.71 -8.07
C LEU A 104 -7.69 4.88 -9.33
N GLU A 105 -8.86 5.04 -9.96
CA GLU A 105 -9.18 4.38 -11.23
C GLU A 105 -8.08 4.66 -12.26
N GLY A 106 -7.64 3.63 -12.99
CA GLY A 106 -6.49 3.70 -13.90
C GLY A 106 -5.16 3.25 -13.28
N SER A 107 -5.08 3.14 -11.95
CA SER A 107 -3.97 2.46 -11.26
C SER A 107 -3.90 0.97 -11.62
N SER A 108 -2.70 0.39 -11.56
CA SER A 108 -2.55 -1.07 -11.52
C SER A 108 -3.26 -1.64 -10.30
N THR A 109 -3.93 -2.77 -10.46
CA THR A 109 -4.55 -3.54 -9.36
C THR A 109 -3.79 -4.82 -9.01
N GLU A 110 -2.67 -5.08 -9.69
CA GLU A 110 -1.81 -6.25 -9.49
C GLU A 110 -1.09 -6.22 -8.13
N ALA A 111 -0.65 -7.36 -7.59
CA ALA A 111 0.16 -7.33 -6.38
C ALA A 111 1.49 -6.59 -6.64
N ILE A 112 1.85 -5.63 -5.78
CA ILE A 112 3.11 -4.87 -5.90
C ILE A 112 3.97 -5.16 -4.67
N THR A 113 5.23 -5.51 -4.91
CA THR A 113 6.21 -5.78 -3.84
C THR A 113 7.22 -4.64 -3.71
N ALA A 114 7.49 -4.22 -2.48
CA ALA A 114 8.61 -3.37 -2.10
C ALA A 114 9.59 -4.15 -1.22
N GLY A 115 10.88 -3.86 -1.40
CA GLY A 115 11.95 -4.50 -0.66
C GLY A 115 12.25 -5.93 -1.15
N GLU A 116 13.31 -6.49 -0.57
CA GLU A 116 13.79 -7.82 -0.87
C GLU A 116 14.23 -8.48 0.43
N GLY A 117 13.99 -9.79 0.54
CA GLY A 117 14.54 -10.59 1.62
C GLY A 117 13.72 -11.80 1.98
N PRO A 118 14.14 -12.53 3.02
CA PRO A 118 13.55 -13.80 3.40
C PRO A 118 12.15 -13.72 4.02
N CYS A 119 11.81 -12.58 4.60
CA CYS A 119 10.51 -12.34 5.22
C CYS A 119 9.60 -11.60 4.23
N LEU A 120 8.39 -12.13 3.99
CA LEU A 120 7.38 -11.49 3.15
C LEU A 120 6.12 -11.24 3.97
N PHE A 121 5.71 -9.98 4.07
CA PHE A 121 4.40 -9.60 4.57
C PHE A 121 3.48 -9.27 3.40
N ILE A 122 2.27 -9.83 3.40
CA ILE A 122 1.25 -9.56 2.37
C ILE A 122 0.12 -8.78 3.04
N THR A 123 -0.24 -7.64 2.47
CA THR A 123 -1.34 -6.79 2.96
C THR A 123 -2.47 -6.71 1.94
N GLY A 124 -3.70 -6.57 2.45
CA GLY A 124 -4.89 -6.36 1.62
C GLY A 124 -5.16 -4.91 1.25
N ASN A 125 -4.33 -3.97 1.67
CA ASN A 125 -4.49 -2.56 1.33
C ASN A 125 -3.12 -1.86 1.31
N ASP A 126 -3.02 -0.77 0.54
CA ASP A 126 -1.77 0.00 0.41
C ASP A 126 -1.43 0.79 1.69
N GLY A 127 -2.42 1.18 2.50
CA GLY A 127 -2.19 1.90 3.74
C GLY A 127 -1.31 1.12 4.71
N ASP A 128 -1.65 -0.14 4.93
CA ASP A 128 -0.90 -1.03 5.82
C ASP A 128 0.44 -1.44 5.20
N ALA A 129 0.51 -1.59 3.88
CA ALA A 129 1.79 -1.83 3.22
C ALA A 129 2.78 -0.70 3.49
N PHE A 130 2.35 0.56 3.33
CA PHE A 130 3.22 1.71 3.59
C PHE A 130 3.62 1.82 5.06
N ARG A 131 2.71 1.53 5.99
CA ARG A 131 3.06 1.50 7.42
C ARG A 131 4.07 0.41 7.76
N LEU A 132 3.89 -0.79 7.21
CA LEU A 132 4.86 -1.88 7.39
C LEU A 132 6.20 -1.55 6.74
N MET A 133 6.21 -0.95 5.54
CA MET A 133 7.43 -0.52 4.86
C MET A 133 8.25 0.46 5.70
N GLN A 134 7.60 1.40 6.38
CA GLN A 134 8.30 2.37 7.25
C GLN A 134 9.08 1.71 8.36
N GLU A 135 8.46 0.72 8.98
CA GLU A 135 9.00 0.07 10.15
C GLU A 135 9.96 -1.08 9.75
N SER A 136 9.81 -1.61 8.53
CA SER A 136 10.55 -2.78 8.05
C SER A 136 12.05 -2.57 8.07
N LYS A 137 12.77 -3.58 8.59
CA LYS A 137 14.23 -3.64 8.55
C LYS A 137 14.71 -4.12 7.18
N LYS A 138 16.02 -4.00 6.93
CA LYS A 138 16.65 -4.65 5.77
C LYS A 138 16.37 -6.16 5.79
N GLY A 139 16.01 -6.74 4.64
CA GLY A 139 15.69 -8.17 4.53
C GLY A 139 14.19 -8.50 4.64
N THR A 140 13.32 -7.50 4.62
CA THR A 140 11.86 -7.68 4.57
C THR A 140 11.31 -7.21 3.24
N ALA A 141 10.49 -8.05 2.62
CA ALA A 141 9.66 -7.70 1.48
C ALA A 141 8.22 -7.45 1.96
N ILE A 142 7.58 -6.41 1.42
CA ILE A 142 6.18 -6.07 1.67
C ILE A 142 5.44 -6.15 0.34
N MET A 143 4.34 -6.89 0.29
CA MET A 143 3.48 -7.02 -0.88
C MET A 143 2.10 -6.42 -0.60
N ALA A 144 1.72 -5.39 -1.35
CA ALA A 144 0.37 -4.85 -1.36
C ALA A 144 -0.46 -5.53 -2.45
N ALA A 145 -1.49 -6.28 -2.03
CA ALA A 145 -2.30 -7.08 -2.92
C ALA A 145 -3.80 -6.83 -2.69
N PRO A 146 -4.31 -5.65 -3.07
CA PRO A 146 -5.65 -5.20 -2.69
C PRO A 146 -6.80 -6.04 -3.27
N LEU A 147 -6.58 -6.73 -4.38
CA LEU A 147 -7.59 -7.61 -4.98
C LEU A 147 -7.51 -9.08 -4.54
N LEU A 148 -6.43 -9.49 -3.84
CA LEU A 148 -6.35 -10.87 -3.31
C LEU A 148 -7.43 -11.14 -2.25
N PHE A 149 -8.03 -10.11 -1.68
CA PHE A 149 -9.02 -10.19 -0.60
C PHE A 149 -10.43 -9.77 -1.03
N SER A 150 -10.64 -9.41 -2.31
CA SER A 150 -11.94 -8.95 -2.84
C SER A 150 -12.80 -10.06 -3.46
N THR A 151 -12.23 -11.25 -3.65
CA THR A 151 -12.88 -12.46 -4.17
C THR A 151 -12.36 -13.65 -3.39
N GLU A 152 -13.15 -14.71 -3.26
CA GLU A 152 -12.75 -15.99 -2.65
C GLU A 152 -11.28 -16.29 -2.95
N LEU A 153 -10.50 -16.55 -1.89
CA LEU A 153 -9.05 -16.82 -1.96
C LEU A 153 -8.79 -17.72 -3.17
N PRO A 154 -8.00 -17.27 -4.16
CA PRO A 154 -7.80 -18.06 -5.37
C PRO A 154 -7.17 -19.39 -4.98
N ASP A 155 -7.76 -20.49 -5.47
CA ASP A 155 -7.22 -21.83 -5.34
C ASP A 155 -5.86 -21.86 -6.07
N LEU A 156 -4.78 -22.04 -5.30
CA LEU A 156 -3.40 -21.79 -5.73
C LEU A 156 -2.79 -23.02 -6.43
N ASP A 157 -2.77 -23.05 -7.77
CA ASP A 157 -1.69 -23.47 -8.70
C ASP A 157 -2.20 -23.32 -10.18
N ALA A 158 -1.53 -23.61 -11.30
CA ALA A 158 -0.20 -24.12 -11.63
C ALA A 158 0.65 -23.09 -12.41
N PHE A 159 0.16 -21.87 -12.69
CA PHE A 159 0.92 -20.79 -13.35
C PHE A 159 0.80 -19.40 -12.68
N GLY A 160 0.28 -19.33 -11.45
CA GLY A 160 0.24 -18.13 -10.59
C GLY A 160 1.09 -18.26 -9.33
N ARG A 161 2.40 -18.55 -9.46
CA ARG A 161 3.26 -18.92 -8.32
C ARG A 161 4.02 -17.72 -7.74
N ILE A 162 3.80 -17.41 -6.45
CA ILE A 162 4.79 -16.72 -5.60
C ILE A 162 5.76 -17.78 -5.05
N ARG A 163 7.07 -17.64 -5.32
CA ARG A 163 8.15 -18.52 -4.84
C ARG A 163 9.09 -17.73 -3.92
N LEU A 164 8.99 -17.71 -2.58
CA LEU A 164 10.00 -17.00 -1.74
C LEU A 164 10.18 -17.57 -0.31
N VAL A 165 11.38 -17.34 0.29
CA VAL A 165 12.15 -18.16 1.28
C VAL A 165 12.94 -17.37 2.35
N ALA A 166 12.74 -17.60 3.67
CA ALA A 166 13.68 -18.16 4.69
C ALA A 166 13.05 -18.16 6.14
N PRO A 167 13.73 -18.59 7.24
CA PRO A 167 13.08 -18.99 8.48
C PRO A 167 12.77 -17.86 9.47
N PRO A 168 11.61 -17.89 10.15
CA PRO A 168 11.36 -17.04 11.31
C PRO A 168 12.10 -17.54 12.55
N VAL A 169 12.46 -16.61 13.42
CA VAL A 169 12.85 -16.90 14.81
C VAL A 169 11.61 -17.31 15.63
N PRO A 170 11.74 -18.15 16.68
CA PRO A 170 10.60 -18.65 17.46
C PRO A 170 9.66 -17.56 17.98
N GLU A 171 10.18 -16.36 18.24
CA GLU A 171 9.39 -15.23 18.70
C GLU A 171 8.41 -14.69 17.64
N THR A 172 8.75 -14.77 16.34
CA THR A 172 7.84 -14.39 15.24
C THR A 172 6.66 -15.35 15.16
N MET A 173 6.84 -16.63 15.50
CA MET A 173 5.75 -17.62 15.50
C MET A 173 4.69 -17.32 16.55
N GLN A 174 5.11 -16.94 17.76
CA GLN A 174 4.20 -16.58 18.85
C GLN A 174 3.33 -15.38 18.46
N LEU A 175 3.93 -14.36 17.85
CA LEU A 175 3.21 -13.17 17.41
C LEU A 175 2.18 -13.47 16.31
N LEU A 176 2.57 -14.30 15.33
CA LEU A 176 1.65 -14.66 14.26
C LEU A 176 0.49 -15.50 14.80
N GLU A 177 0.72 -16.39 15.77
CA GLU A 177 -0.34 -17.10 16.48
C GLU A 177 -1.25 -16.15 17.27
N ASP A 178 -0.70 -15.18 18.00
CA ASP A 178 -1.47 -14.14 18.70
C ASP A 178 -2.34 -13.31 17.75
N LEU A 179 -1.81 -12.94 16.57
CA LEU A 179 -2.56 -12.21 15.54
C LEU A 179 -3.67 -13.08 14.93
N ARG A 180 -3.44 -14.39 14.78
CA ARG A 180 -4.46 -15.36 14.36
C ARG A 180 -5.59 -15.45 15.38
N GLU A 181 -5.26 -15.59 16.66
CA GLU A 181 -6.23 -15.67 17.75
C GLU A 181 -7.09 -14.40 17.85
N ARG A 182 -6.53 -13.25 17.49
CA ARG A 182 -7.24 -11.96 17.43
C ARG A 182 -8.02 -11.72 16.14
N GLY A 183 -8.01 -12.69 15.21
CA GLY A 183 -8.69 -12.58 13.91
C GLY A 183 -8.09 -11.54 12.96
N ARG A 184 -6.84 -11.11 13.19
CA ARG A 184 -6.11 -10.10 12.38
C ARG A 184 -5.19 -10.73 11.34
N MET A 185 -5.10 -12.05 11.34
CA MET A 185 -4.34 -12.84 10.37
C MET A 185 -5.21 -14.02 9.95
N ALA A 186 -5.48 -14.15 8.65
CA ALA A 186 -6.35 -15.20 8.13
C ALA A 186 -5.65 -16.54 8.03
N GLU A 187 -4.37 -16.56 7.63
CA GLU A 187 -3.69 -17.82 7.39
C GLU A 187 -2.19 -17.72 7.63
N LEU A 188 -1.67 -18.79 8.25
CA LEU A 188 -0.25 -18.98 8.49
C LEU A 188 0.21 -20.17 7.67
N PHE A 189 1.03 -19.92 6.65
CA PHE A 189 1.53 -21.00 5.82
C PHE A 189 2.94 -21.37 6.22
N ARG A 190 3.15 -22.67 6.52
CA ARG A 190 4.46 -23.26 6.76
C ARG A 190 4.88 -24.05 5.53
N ILE A 191 6.03 -23.75 4.94
CA ILE A 191 6.51 -24.42 3.71
C ILE A 191 7.71 -25.30 4.07
N PRO A 192 7.55 -26.64 4.16
CA PRO A 192 8.55 -27.54 4.73
C PRO A 192 9.87 -27.59 3.97
N GLU A 193 9.82 -27.47 2.65
CA GLU A 193 10.99 -27.64 1.77
C GLU A 193 11.99 -26.47 1.87
N LYS A 194 11.58 -25.36 2.50
CA LYS A 194 12.33 -24.09 2.51
C LYS A 194 12.31 -23.34 3.86
N GLY A 195 11.65 -23.89 4.87
CA GLY A 195 11.69 -23.40 6.25
C GLY A 195 11.01 -22.05 6.50
N LEU A 196 10.01 -21.64 5.72
CA LEU A 196 9.32 -20.34 5.84
C LEU A 196 8.09 -20.35 6.73
N VAL A 197 7.72 -19.14 7.14
CA VAL A 197 6.38 -18.80 7.62
C VAL A 197 5.91 -17.52 6.96
N ALA A 198 4.76 -17.57 6.27
CA ALA A 198 4.08 -16.41 5.72
C ALA A 198 2.82 -16.14 6.56
N GLY A 199 2.64 -14.90 6.99
CA GLY A 199 1.41 -14.43 7.63
C GLY A 199 0.56 -13.66 6.63
N LEU A 200 -0.61 -14.20 6.30
CA LEU A 200 -1.62 -13.49 5.53
C LEU A 200 -2.39 -12.57 6.48
N LEU A 201 -2.07 -11.28 6.46
CA LEU A 201 -2.68 -10.31 7.36
C LEU A 201 -4.02 -9.86 6.76
N CYS A 202 -5.09 -10.03 7.54
CA CYS A 202 -6.43 -9.64 7.18
C CYS A 202 -6.92 -8.57 8.14
N GLY A 203 -6.97 -7.33 7.66
CA GLY A 203 -7.62 -6.21 8.36
C GLY A 203 -6.72 -5.02 8.66
N ASP A 204 -7.34 -3.94 9.15
CA ASP A 204 -6.69 -2.68 9.51
C ASP A 204 -5.73 -2.89 10.69
N LEU A 205 -4.43 -2.99 10.40
CA LEU A 205 -3.41 -3.17 11.43
C LEU A 205 -3.27 -1.88 12.24
N SER A 206 -3.39 -1.99 13.57
CA SER A 206 -3.10 -0.87 14.44
C SER A 206 -1.60 -0.57 14.47
N PRO A 207 -1.18 0.67 14.80
CA PRO A 207 0.24 0.98 14.98
C PRO A 207 0.95 0.05 15.98
N ALA A 208 0.22 -0.46 16.98
CA ALA A 208 0.75 -1.42 17.95
C ALA A 208 1.01 -2.81 17.33
N ASP A 209 0.13 -3.29 16.43
CA ASP A 209 0.34 -4.55 15.72
C ASP A 209 1.57 -4.45 14.80
N ILE A 210 1.68 -3.36 14.05
CA ILE A 210 2.83 -3.05 13.20
C ILE A 210 4.11 -3.03 14.04
N THR A 211 4.11 -2.27 15.15
CA THR A 211 5.28 -2.20 16.06
C THR A 211 5.68 -3.58 16.60
N ALA A 212 4.70 -4.42 16.94
CA ALA A 212 4.97 -5.79 17.39
C ALA A 212 5.60 -6.64 16.29
N MET A 213 5.12 -6.52 15.04
CA MET A 213 5.61 -7.27 13.89
C MET A 213 7.04 -6.94 13.50
N ILE A 214 7.46 -5.69 13.64
CA ILE A 214 8.80 -5.22 13.25
C ILE A 214 9.88 -5.46 14.31
N ARG A 215 9.50 -5.68 15.58
CA ARG A 215 10.50 -5.91 16.64
C ARG A 215 11.25 -7.24 16.48
N PHE A 216 10.73 -8.16 15.69
CA PHE A 216 11.37 -9.43 15.37
C PHE A 216 12.12 -9.38 14.02
#